data_AF-A0A7S0JX53-F1
#
_entry.id   AF-A0A7S0JX53-F1
#
_cell.length_a   1.000
_cell.length_b   1.000
_cell.length_c   1.000
_cell.angle_alpha   90.00
_cell.angle_beta   90.00
_cell.angle_gamma   90.00
#
_symmetry.space_group_name_H-M   'P 1'
#
loop_
_entity.id
_entity.type
_entity.pdbx_description
1 polymer ?
#
loop_
_entity_poly.entity_id
_entity_poly.type
_entity_poly.pdbx_seq_one_letter_code
_entity_poly.pdbx_strand_id
1 'polypeptide(L)'
;RASVPMADVLAAVGERARDRHPGVRKDAVTGLAQVFCSTVVKMWMGCDDDGEGAPLALTDLFGNRRLHGLRPGEDETSTRLATVTPADRAVLDAAHWVPDAVLCAFASSGDRSVQLRVVQLVDHVMLPESLPPCQRALGTAHVWASLSSTGRAAWVRLMDRRRKVQTAAPPPPPGRA
;
A
#
# COMPACT_ATOMS: atom_id res chain seq x y z
N ARG A 1 28.38 4.66 -19.00
CA ARG A 1 26.91 4.65 -19.12
C ARG A 1 26.37 5.43 -17.94
N ALA A 2 25.68 6.54 -18.14
CA ALA A 2 25.02 7.25 -17.03
C ALA A 2 23.94 6.32 -16.45
N SER A 3 23.96 6.08 -15.14
CA SER A 3 22.93 5.32 -14.45
C SER A 3 21.65 6.16 -14.39
N VAL A 4 20.56 5.68 -14.97
CA VAL A 4 19.26 6.34 -14.82
C VAL A 4 18.82 6.24 -13.35
N PRO A 5 18.48 7.35 -12.69
CA PRO A 5 17.98 7.32 -11.31
C PRO A 5 16.74 6.42 -11.19
N MET A 6 16.67 5.63 -10.11
CA MET A 6 15.53 4.74 -9.85
C MET A 6 14.20 5.51 -9.82
N ALA A 7 14.19 6.75 -9.32
CA ALA A 7 13.03 7.61 -9.29
C ALA A 7 12.46 7.90 -10.68
N ASP A 8 13.33 8.14 -11.67
CA ASP A 8 12.91 8.42 -13.06
C ASP A 8 12.30 7.18 -13.72
N VAL A 9 12.87 6.00 -13.44
CA VAL A 9 12.32 4.72 -13.92
C VAL A 9 10.94 4.48 -13.31
N LEU A 10 10.78 4.69 -11.99
CA LEU A 10 9.50 4.51 -11.32
C LEU A 10 8.46 5.51 -11.83
N ALA A 11 8.83 6.77 -12.06
CA ALA A 11 7.96 7.78 -12.64
C ALA A 11 7.47 7.36 -14.04
N ALA A 12 8.37 6.86 -14.89
CA ALA A 12 8.01 6.35 -16.22
C ALA A 12 7.05 5.16 -16.17
N VAL A 13 7.21 4.23 -15.21
CA VAL A 13 6.24 3.15 -14.98
C VAL A 13 4.92 3.69 -14.43
N GLY A 14 4.96 4.72 -13.58
CA GLY A 14 3.80 5.44 -13.06
C GLY A 14 2.90 5.98 -14.18
N GLU A 15 3.48 6.59 -15.21
CA GLU A 15 2.71 7.09 -16.35
C GLU A 15 2.01 5.95 -17.13
N ARG A 16 2.65 4.78 -17.21
CA ARG A 16 2.04 3.59 -17.85
C ARG A 16 0.86 3.02 -17.04
N ALA A 17 0.73 3.33 -15.76
CA ALA A 17 -0.47 2.99 -14.98
C ALA A 17 -1.73 3.73 -15.46
N ARG A 18 -1.57 4.79 -16.27
CA ARG A 18 -2.66 5.58 -16.88
C ARG A 18 -2.83 5.31 -18.38
N ASP A 19 -2.13 4.31 -18.93
CA ASP A 19 -2.19 3.96 -20.36
C ASP A 19 -3.62 3.62 -20.81
N ARG A 20 -3.92 3.80 -22.09
CA ARG A 20 -5.24 3.44 -22.66
C ARG A 20 -5.47 1.93 -22.65
N HIS A 21 -4.42 1.13 -22.82
CA HIS A 21 -4.51 -0.32 -22.88
C HIS A 21 -4.55 -0.96 -21.47
N PRO A 22 -5.61 -1.72 -21.14
CA PRO A 22 -5.77 -2.31 -19.81
C PRO A 22 -4.66 -3.29 -19.41
N GLY A 23 -4.10 -4.03 -20.38
CA GLY A 23 -2.95 -4.90 -20.13
C GLY A 23 -1.71 -4.13 -19.66
N VAL A 24 -1.44 -2.97 -20.29
CA VAL A 24 -0.28 -2.14 -19.93
C VAL A 24 -0.46 -1.55 -18.53
N ARG A 25 -1.67 -1.08 -18.20
CA ARG A 25 -1.99 -0.62 -16.85
C ARG A 25 -1.77 -1.71 -15.81
N LYS A 26 -2.23 -2.94 -16.06
CA LYS A 26 -2.07 -4.09 -15.15
C LYS A 26 -0.61 -4.42 -14.87
N ASP A 27 0.21 -4.45 -15.92
CA ASP A 27 1.63 -4.74 -15.78
C ASP A 27 2.35 -3.63 -15.03
N ALA A 28 2.03 -2.37 -15.33
CA ALA A 28 2.57 -1.22 -14.63
C ALA A 28 2.24 -1.23 -13.14
N VAL A 29 0.95 -1.35 -12.76
CA VAL A 29 0.58 -1.38 -11.33
C VAL A 29 1.11 -2.61 -10.60
N THR A 30 1.27 -3.74 -11.30
CA THR A 30 1.90 -4.93 -10.74
C THR A 30 3.38 -4.68 -10.43
N GLY A 31 4.13 -4.11 -11.38
CA GLY A 31 5.53 -3.78 -11.18
C GLY A 31 5.73 -2.77 -10.05
N LEU A 32 4.91 -1.71 -10.00
CA LEU A 32 4.96 -0.72 -8.93
C LEU A 32 4.67 -1.35 -7.56
N ALA A 33 3.62 -2.16 -7.44
CA ALA A 33 3.31 -2.85 -6.20
C ALA A 33 4.42 -3.81 -5.75
N GLN A 34 5.07 -4.51 -6.68
CA GLN A 34 6.20 -5.40 -6.38
C GLN A 34 7.44 -4.63 -5.90
N VAL A 35 7.72 -3.46 -6.48
CA VAL A 35 8.78 -2.57 -5.98
C VAL A 35 8.44 -2.13 -4.56
N PHE A 36 7.23 -1.61 -4.33
CA PHE A 36 6.79 -1.19 -3.00
C PHE A 36 6.88 -2.33 -1.97
N CYS A 37 6.51 -3.55 -2.35
CA CYS A 37 6.66 -4.72 -1.50
C CYS A 37 8.13 -5.02 -1.17
N SER A 38 8.99 -5.01 -2.19
CA SER A 38 10.40 -5.34 -2.06
C SER A 38 11.21 -4.30 -1.29
N THR A 39 10.74 -3.05 -1.25
CA THR A 39 11.42 -1.96 -0.56
C THR A 39 10.73 -1.64 0.76
N VAL A 40 9.47 -1.23 0.73
CA VAL A 40 8.75 -0.66 1.88
C VAL A 40 8.20 -1.75 2.79
N VAL A 41 7.51 -2.76 2.23
CA VAL A 41 6.88 -3.81 3.05
C VAL A 41 7.91 -4.67 3.78
N LYS A 42 9.06 -4.92 3.14
CA LYS A 42 10.18 -5.62 3.79
C LYS A 42 10.75 -4.85 5.00
N MET A 43 10.80 -3.52 4.95
CA MET A 43 11.22 -2.71 6.10
C MET A 43 10.24 -2.88 7.27
N TRP A 44 8.94 -2.99 7.01
CA TRP A 44 7.95 -3.24 8.07
C TRP A 44 8.19 -4.58 8.75
N MET A 45 8.50 -5.63 7.98
CA MET A 45 8.80 -6.97 8.53
C MET A 45 10.05 -7.00 9.42
N GLY A 46 10.99 -6.08 9.25
CA GLY A 46 12.19 -5.94 10.08
C GLY A 46 12.02 -5.07 11.32
N CYS A 47 10.81 -4.62 11.67
CA CYS A 47 10.58 -3.68 12.78
C CYS A 47 10.93 -4.25 14.17
N ASP A 48 11.07 -5.57 14.30
CA ASP A 48 11.46 -6.24 15.55
C ASP A 48 13.00 -6.34 15.72
N ASP A 49 13.78 -5.84 14.76
CA ASP A 49 15.24 -5.82 14.81
C ASP A 49 15.74 -4.49 15.43
N ASP A 50 16.52 -4.60 16.51
CA ASP A 50 17.21 -3.49 17.20
C ASP A 50 18.44 -2.99 16.41
N GLY A 51 18.39 -3.12 15.09
CA GLY A 51 19.47 -2.75 14.18
C GLY A 51 19.77 -1.25 14.14
N GLU A 52 20.86 -0.92 13.46
CA GLU A 52 21.33 0.45 13.29
C GLU A 52 20.36 1.28 12.42
N GLY A 53 19.55 2.16 13.04
CA GLY A 53 18.66 3.07 12.33
C GLY A 53 17.69 3.82 13.25
N ALA A 54 17.02 4.84 12.73
CA ALA A 54 16.04 5.61 13.50
C ALA A 54 14.67 4.93 13.46
N PRO A 55 13.85 4.98 14.54
CA PRO A 55 12.47 4.53 14.47
C PRO A 55 11.69 5.40 13.48
N LEU A 56 11.03 4.77 12.51
CA LEU A 56 9.99 5.41 11.70
C LEU A 56 8.68 5.30 12.45
N ALA A 57 8.27 6.39 13.11
CA ALA A 57 6.98 6.45 13.77
C ALA A 57 5.88 6.80 12.78
N LEU A 58 4.67 6.36 13.08
CA LEU A 58 3.50 6.71 12.29
C LEU A 58 3.37 8.25 12.13
N THR A 59 3.65 9.01 13.19
CA THR A 59 3.63 10.49 13.22
C THR A 59 4.55 11.13 12.19
N ASP A 60 5.69 10.51 11.90
CA ASP A 60 6.70 11.04 10.95
C ASP A 60 6.20 10.98 9.50
N LEU A 61 5.27 10.07 9.22
CA LEU A 61 4.64 9.92 7.91
C LEU A 61 3.50 10.91 7.69
N PHE A 62 2.90 11.41 8.78
CA PHE A 62 1.74 12.28 8.72
C PHE A 62 2.07 13.77 8.74
N GLY A 63 3.32 14.19 8.97
CA GLY A 63 3.82 15.57 8.88
C GLY A 63 2.76 16.66 9.13
N ASN A 64 2.55 17.07 10.38
CA ASN A 64 1.51 18.04 10.84
C ASN A 64 0.04 17.78 10.43
N ARG A 65 -0.26 16.82 9.54
CA ARG A 65 -1.64 16.39 9.24
C ARG A 65 -2.09 15.47 10.35
N ARG A 66 -2.57 16.09 11.45
CA ARG A 66 -3.15 15.37 12.60
C ARG A 66 -4.14 14.33 12.08
N LEU A 67 -3.85 13.05 12.29
CA LEU A 67 -4.88 12.04 12.34
C LEU A 67 -5.70 12.33 13.60
N HIS A 68 -6.86 12.97 13.43
CA HIS A 68 -7.83 13.08 14.51
C HIS A 68 -8.24 11.66 14.93
N GLY A 69 -7.76 11.18 16.09
CA GLY A 69 -8.25 9.95 16.72
C GLY A 69 -7.19 8.92 17.11
N LEU A 70 -5.95 9.01 16.64
CA LEU A 70 -4.85 8.18 17.17
C LEU A 70 -4.13 8.99 18.24
N ARG A 71 -4.48 8.77 19.52
CA ARG A 71 -3.63 9.24 20.62
C ARG A 71 -2.35 8.41 20.60
N PRO A 72 -1.14 9.00 20.75
CA PRO A 72 0.04 8.22 21.08
C PRO A 72 -0.29 7.43 22.35
N GLY A 73 -0.25 6.11 22.26
CA GLY A 73 -0.19 5.29 23.46
C GLY A 73 1.13 5.60 24.18
N GLU A 74 1.14 5.47 25.50
CA GLU A 74 2.29 5.77 26.35
C GLU A 74 3.52 4.87 26.04
N ASP A 75 3.33 3.82 25.23
CA ASP A 75 4.38 2.98 24.66
C ASP A 75 4.76 3.45 23.25
N GLU A 76 5.88 4.18 23.12
CA GLU A 76 6.45 4.62 21.82
C GLU A 76 6.66 3.43 20.85
N THR A 77 6.96 2.24 21.37
CA THR A 77 7.07 0.97 20.63
C THR A 77 5.80 0.57 19.90
N SER A 78 4.61 0.96 20.40
CA SER A 78 3.32 0.58 19.81
C SER A 78 3.02 1.32 18.48
N THR A 79 3.75 2.39 18.18
CA THR A 79 3.56 3.23 16.98
C THR A 79 4.71 3.16 15.97
N ARG A 80 5.75 2.39 16.28
CA ARG A 80 6.91 2.18 15.41
C ARG A 80 6.50 1.29 14.23
N LEU A 81 6.68 1.80 13.02
CA LEU A 81 6.39 1.08 11.78
C LEU A 81 7.60 0.29 11.26
N ALA A 82 8.80 0.83 11.43
CA ALA A 82 10.06 0.21 11.04
C ALA A 82 11.25 0.89 11.75
N THR A 83 12.42 0.27 11.67
CA THR A 83 13.72 0.96 11.87
C THR A 83 14.26 1.31 10.49
N VAL A 84 14.61 2.57 10.25
CA VAL A 84 15.01 3.06 8.92
C VAL A 84 16.37 3.74 8.96
N THR A 85 17.24 3.36 8.03
CA THR A 85 18.49 4.07 7.75
C THR A 85 18.21 5.30 6.85
N PRO A 86 19.18 6.22 6.70
CA PRO A 86 19.05 7.32 5.73
C PRO A 86 18.83 6.84 4.28
N ALA A 87 19.41 5.69 3.90
CA ALA A 87 19.20 5.09 2.59
C ALA A 87 17.76 4.57 2.44
N ASP A 88 17.22 3.92 3.48
CA ASP A 88 15.83 3.46 3.51
C ASP A 88 14.87 4.64 3.40
N ARG A 89 15.17 5.75 4.07
CA ARG A 89 14.35 6.96 3.99
C ARG A 89 14.28 7.51 2.57
N ALA A 90 15.40 7.56 1.84
CA ALA A 90 15.41 7.97 0.45
C ALA A 90 14.55 7.05 -0.44
N VAL A 91 14.53 5.75 -0.15
CA VAL A 91 13.69 4.78 -0.85
C VAL A 91 12.20 4.95 -0.52
N LEU A 92 11.87 5.19 0.75
CA LEU A 92 10.51 5.53 1.18
C LEU A 92 10.00 6.78 0.46
N ASP A 93 10.82 7.84 0.41
CA ASP A 93 10.48 9.08 -0.27
C ASP A 93 10.31 8.87 -1.79
N ALA A 94 11.13 8.02 -2.42
CA ALA A 94 10.99 7.71 -3.84
C ALA A 94 9.74 6.86 -4.18
N ALA A 95 9.30 6.00 -3.25
CA ALA A 95 8.19 5.07 -3.44
C ALA A 95 6.86 5.53 -2.80
N HIS A 96 6.84 6.66 -2.08
CA HIS A 96 5.68 7.08 -1.29
C HIS A 96 4.39 7.21 -2.11
N TRP A 97 4.48 7.59 -3.38
CA TRP A 97 3.32 7.82 -4.26
C TRP A 97 2.76 6.52 -4.88
N VAL A 98 3.50 5.41 -4.79
CA VAL A 98 3.14 4.13 -5.43
C VAL A 98 1.76 3.62 -5.01
N PRO A 99 1.40 3.59 -3.71
CA PRO A 99 0.07 3.15 -3.30
C PRO A 99 -1.05 3.96 -3.94
N ASP A 100 -0.88 5.28 -4.05
CA ASP A 100 -1.85 6.15 -4.72
C ASP A 100 -1.98 5.82 -6.20
N ALA A 101 -0.88 5.61 -6.92
CA ALA A 101 -0.94 5.24 -8.33
C ALA A 101 -1.66 3.90 -8.56
N VAL A 102 -1.38 2.90 -7.73
CA VAL A 102 -2.05 1.59 -7.78
C VAL A 102 -3.56 1.73 -7.56
N LEU A 103 -3.97 2.51 -6.54
CA LEU A 103 -5.39 2.72 -6.21
C LEU A 103 -6.10 3.64 -7.21
N CYS A 104 -5.42 4.63 -7.76
CA CYS A 104 -5.96 5.47 -8.83
C CYS A 104 -6.28 4.64 -10.07
N ALA A 105 -5.48 3.62 -10.41
CA ALA A 105 -5.80 2.71 -11.51
C ALA A 105 -7.09 1.88 -11.27
N PHE A 106 -7.43 1.61 -10.01
CA PHE A 106 -8.71 1.00 -9.63
C PHE A 106 -9.88 1.98 -9.82
N ALA A 107 -9.69 3.27 -9.52
CA ALA A 107 -10.71 4.30 -9.68
C ALA A 107 -10.99 4.65 -11.14
N SER A 108 -9.94 4.78 -11.96
CA SER A 108 -10.03 5.24 -13.34
C SER A 108 -10.35 4.13 -14.34
N SER A 109 -10.19 2.86 -13.95
CA SER A 109 -10.51 1.74 -14.85
C SER A 109 -11.99 1.38 -14.78
N GLY A 110 -12.69 1.56 -15.91
CA GLY A 110 -13.95 0.84 -16.18
C GLY A 110 -13.75 -0.68 -16.36
N ASP A 111 -12.49 -1.11 -16.52
CA ASP A 111 -12.11 -2.51 -16.75
C ASP A 111 -12.08 -3.32 -15.43
N ARG A 112 -12.91 -4.35 -15.37
CA ARG A 112 -13.03 -5.23 -14.19
C ARG A 112 -11.76 -6.02 -13.90
N SER A 113 -11.00 -6.42 -14.92
CA SER A 113 -9.77 -7.18 -14.77
C SER A 113 -8.67 -6.36 -14.10
N VAL A 114 -8.59 -5.06 -14.40
CA VAL A 114 -7.66 -4.14 -13.72
C VAL A 114 -8.09 -3.96 -12.27
N GLN A 115 -9.38 -3.76 -12.02
CA GLN A 115 -9.89 -3.61 -10.65
C GLN A 115 -9.61 -4.84 -9.78
N LEU A 116 -9.87 -6.05 -10.28
CA LEU A 116 -9.57 -7.29 -9.57
C LEU A 116 -8.06 -7.44 -9.32
N ARG A 117 -7.23 -7.06 -10.30
CA ARG A 117 -5.79 -7.08 -10.12
C ARG A 117 -5.34 -6.15 -9.00
N VAL A 118 -5.85 -4.91 -8.96
CA VAL A 118 -5.50 -3.98 -7.87
C VAL A 118 -5.92 -4.51 -6.51
N VAL A 119 -7.11 -5.14 -6.39
CA VAL A 119 -7.52 -5.77 -5.13
C VAL A 119 -6.50 -6.82 -4.68
N GLN A 120 -6.10 -7.72 -5.58
CA GLN A 120 -5.08 -8.73 -5.28
C GLN A 120 -3.73 -8.11 -4.89
N LEU A 121 -3.31 -7.03 -5.54
CA LEU A 121 -2.06 -6.34 -5.21
C LEU A 121 -2.13 -5.72 -3.82
N VAL A 122 -3.24 -5.08 -3.46
CA VAL A 122 -3.40 -4.53 -2.11
C VAL A 122 -3.37 -5.63 -1.06
N ASP A 123 -4.11 -6.73 -1.26
CA ASP A 123 -4.23 -7.82 -0.28
C ASP A 123 -2.98 -8.69 -0.15
N HIS A 124 -2.33 -9.02 -1.26
CA HIS A 124 -1.29 -10.04 -1.26
C HIS A 124 0.12 -9.49 -1.49
N VAL A 125 0.26 -8.22 -1.88
CA VAL A 125 1.56 -7.62 -2.20
C VAL A 125 1.87 -6.44 -1.29
N MET A 126 0.94 -5.49 -1.15
CA MET A 126 1.17 -4.28 -0.35
C MET A 126 0.87 -4.46 1.13
N LEU A 127 -0.13 -5.28 1.48
CA LEU A 127 -0.51 -5.61 2.85
C LEU A 127 -0.63 -7.13 3.05
N PRO A 128 0.43 -7.90 2.74
CA PRO A 128 0.36 -9.36 2.72
C PRO A 128 0.02 -9.94 4.10
N GLU A 129 -0.58 -11.12 4.09
CA GLU A 129 -0.93 -11.87 5.31
C GLU A 129 0.29 -12.29 6.13
N SER A 130 1.48 -12.31 5.52
CA SER A 130 2.75 -12.56 6.20
C SER A 130 3.14 -11.42 7.15
N LEU A 131 2.56 -10.22 7.03
CA LEU A 131 2.78 -9.15 8.00
C LEU A 131 2.07 -9.47 9.32
N PRO A 132 2.76 -9.33 10.47
CA PRO A 132 2.13 -9.31 11.79
C PRO A 132 0.91 -8.37 11.84
N PRO A 133 -0.16 -8.69 12.58
CA PRO A 133 -1.39 -7.90 12.60
C PRO A 133 -1.15 -6.40 12.91
N CYS A 134 -0.31 -6.10 13.89
CA CYS A 134 0.03 -4.72 14.25
C CYS A 134 0.76 -4.00 13.10
N GLN A 135 1.77 -4.62 12.49
CA GLN A 135 2.50 -4.05 11.34
C GLN A 135 1.58 -3.87 10.12
N ARG A 136 0.64 -4.79 9.90
CA ARG A 136 -0.35 -4.67 8.81
C ARG A 136 -1.33 -3.51 9.06
N ALA A 137 -1.71 -3.26 10.31
CA ALA A 137 -2.54 -2.12 10.69
C ALA A 137 -1.77 -0.79 10.52
N LEU A 138 -0.52 -0.72 10.96
CA LEU A 138 0.34 0.44 10.77
C LEU A 138 0.64 0.70 9.28
N GLY A 139 0.95 -0.36 8.52
CA GLY A 139 1.14 -0.31 7.07
C GLY A 139 -0.12 0.15 6.33
N THR A 140 -1.30 -0.24 6.82
CA THR A 140 -2.59 0.27 6.31
C THR A 140 -2.70 1.78 6.51
N ALA A 141 -2.35 2.28 7.70
CA ALA A 141 -2.35 3.71 7.98
C ALA A 141 -1.29 4.46 7.12
N HIS A 142 -0.11 3.89 6.93
CA HIS A 142 0.91 4.45 6.03
C HIS A 142 0.41 4.53 4.59
N VAL A 143 -0.17 3.45 4.06
CA VAL A 143 -0.78 3.45 2.73
C VAL A 143 -1.83 4.57 2.63
N TRP A 144 -2.75 4.66 3.59
CA TRP A 144 -3.76 5.72 3.63
C TRP A 144 -3.17 7.14 3.63
N ALA A 145 -2.07 7.35 4.35
CA ALA A 145 -1.36 8.63 4.44
C ALA A 145 -0.90 9.14 3.06
N SER A 146 -0.45 8.20 2.22
CA SER A 146 0.08 8.49 0.89
C SER A 146 -0.97 8.81 -0.17
N LEU A 147 -2.26 8.60 0.12
CA LEU A 147 -3.32 8.69 -0.88
C LEU A 147 -3.80 10.13 -1.13
N SER A 148 -3.95 10.44 -2.41
CA SER A 148 -4.74 11.56 -2.91
C SER A 148 -6.23 11.40 -2.60
N SER A 149 -7.05 12.41 -2.89
CA SER A 149 -8.51 12.30 -2.77
C SER A 149 -9.09 11.17 -3.65
N THR A 150 -8.57 11.01 -4.88
CA THR A 150 -8.97 9.95 -5.80
C THR A 150 -8.57 8.57 -5.26
N GLY A 151 -7.33 8.42 -4.78
CA GLY A 151 -6.85 7.19 -4.15
C GLY A 151 -7.66 6.80 -2.92
N ARG A 152 -8.01 7.78 -2.06
CA ARG A 152 -8.87 7.54 -0.88
C ARG A 152 -10.28 7.10 -1.26
N ALA A 153 -10.88 7.73 -2.26
CA ALA A 153 -12.20 7.31 -2.76
C ALA A 153 -12.14 5.87 -3.32
N ALA A 154 -11.05 5.51 -4.01
CA ALA A 154 -10.79 4.15 -4.47
C ALA A 154 -10.68 3.15 -3.30
N TRP A 155 -9.91 3.52 -2.28
CA TRP A 155 -9.72 2.74 -1.06
C TRP A 155 -11.05 2.45 -0.36
N VAL A 156 -11.88 3.48 -0.16
CA VAL A 156 -13.20 3.32 0.47
C VAL A 156 -14.08 2.36 -0.34
N ARG A 157 -14.12 2.49 -1.67
CA ARG A 157 -14.88 1.56 -2.54
C ARG A 157 -14.35 0.13 -2.46
N LEU A 158 -13.04 -0.02 -2.38
CA LEU A 158 -12.39 -1.32 -2.25
C LEU A 158 -12.75 -1.98 -0.91
N MET A 159 -12.67 -1.24 0.19
CA MET A 159 -13.06 -1.73 1.53
C MET A 159 -14.55 -2.04 1.63
N ASP A 160 -15.41 -1.21 1.04
CA ASP A 160 -16.86 -1.48 0.99
C ASP A 160 -17.17 -2.76 0.21
N ARG A 161 -16.47 -3.01 -0.91
CA ARG A 161 -16.58 -4.28 -1.65
C ARG A 161 -16.15 -5.47 -0.79
N ARG A 162 -15.05 -5.35 -0.04
CA ARG A 162 -14.59 -6.41 0.88
C ARG A 162 -15.63 -6.70 1.96
N ARG A 163 -16.14 -5.66 2.61
CA ARG A 163 -17.19 -5.78 3.62
C ARG A 163 -18.40 -6.52 3.09
N LYS A 164 -18.89 -6.15 1.90
CA LYS A 164 -20.04 -6.80 1.25
C LYS A 164 -19.82 -8.30 1.00
N VAL A 165 -18.62 -8.69 0.58
CA VAL A 165 -18.27 -10.11 0.37
C VAL A 165 -18.21 -10.87 1.69
N GLN A 166 -17.65 -10.26 2.74
CA GLN A 166 -17.56 -10.87 4.07
C GLN A 166 -18.91 -11.02 4.78
N THR A 167 -19.84 -10.10 4.53
CA THR A 167 -21.20 -10.14 5.10
C THR A 167 -22.19 -10.91 4.23
N ALA A 168 -21.80 -11.34 3.04
CA ALA A 168 -22.66 -12.17 2.20
C ALA A 168 -22.79 -13.55 2.86
N ALA A 169 -24.03 -13.94 3.18
CA ALA A 169 -24.32 -15.25 3.75
C ALA A 169 -23.76 -16.34 2.82
N PRO A 170 -23.17 -17.42 3.35
CA PRO A 170 -22.72 -18.54 2.53
C PRO A 170 -23.92 -19.07 1.72
N PRO A 171 -23.70 -19.53 0.47
CA PRO A 171 -24.76 -20.13 -0.32
C PRO A 171 -25.37 -21.31 0.47
N PRO A 172 -26.70 -21.51 0.42
CA PRO A 172 -27.31 -22.65 1.09
C PRO A 172 -26.63 -23.95 0.62
N PRO A 173 -26.41 -24.92 1.51
CA PRO A 173 -25.78 -26.17 1.14
C PRO A 173 -26.58 -26.81 -0.01
N PRO A 174 -25.91 -27.40 -1.02
CA PRO A 174 -26.59 -28.03 -2.13
C PRO A 174 -27.50 -29.15 -1.60
N GLY A 175 -28.81 -28.93 -1.72
CA GLY A 175 -29.91 -29.90 -1.61
C GLY A 175 -29.80 -31.01 -0.56
N ARG A 176 -30.63 -30.91 0.49
CA ARG A 176 -31.44 -32.09 0.85
C ARG A 176 -32.72 -31.99 0.03
N ALA A 177 -32.75 -32.74 -1.08
CA ALA A 177 -33.99 -33.13 -1.74
C ALA A 177 -34.72 -34.17 -0.88
#